data_AF-A0A158KWS3-F1
#
_entry.id   AF-A0A158KWS3-F1
#
_cell.length_a   1.000
_cell.length_b   1.000
_cell.length_c   1.000
_cell.angle_alpha   90.00
_cell.angle_beta   90.00
_cell.angle_gamma   90.00
#
_symmetry.space_group_name_H-M   'P 1'
#
loop_
_entity.id
_entity.type
_entity.pdbx_description
1 polymer ?
#
loop_
_entity_poly.entity_id
_entity_poly.type
_entity_poly.pdbx_seq_one_letter_code
_entity_poly.pdbx_strand_id
1 'polypeptide(L)'
;MSNSAHIVFARDQAANVAAASDVFASSRAAYFCVACGIELQRKVPKGGVPYFAHPHRGTCRLAAHYALRAGAQHVLLESRFIKVPLAGGEQDTTHVRSRLIQWSDSIADIEVVHVPVDFLAETADGQLIVEFSIPGLPPTVPVERIEKLKVPALVVNLPDPSHIQGWADLRQCVLHSVENKRWIFPLERALRHSPRLPCDERDRVSMSGRADDRAPSSWTSPLVFADNAVYRQLNHTEQLGLLEAQMALSCDRWPPEVDIEVPAEETFGVDRRVWQADAFGYFVLPASTDSAVREVALFDVLQYLSERYWVNPGREKAANIAVFRYLQALVERGALVPLIENIETPSYLVPARGTPAGANDLTWVANATLSASQLRVLSVQAGFKVPIELVQELLESFDNCHPHSPVSKYAVMLARKLHAPSRSVMAFLRDAGLVVEGPSRLAAAAQKALF
;
A
#
# COMPACT_ATOMS: atom_id res chain seq x y z
N MET A 1 -17.36 -12.13 -35.97
CA MET A 1 -18.36 -11.51 -35.07
C MET A 1 -17.65 -10.81 -33.92
N SER A 2 -17.89 -9.50 -33.86
CA SER A 2 -17.68 -8.53 -32.77
C SER A 2 -17.41 -9.03 -31.33
N ASN A 3 -16.15 -9.26 -30.96
CA ASN A 3 -15.72 -9.41 -29.55
C ASN A 3 -15.13 -8.10 -29.02
N SER A 4 -15.98 -7.12 -28.68
CA SER A 4 -15.57 -6.18 -27.64
C SER A 4 -15.53 -6.97 -26.33
N ALA A 5 -14.35 -7.19 -25.76
CA ALA A 5 -14.21 -7.93 -24.51
C ALA A 5 -15.14 -7.30 -23.46
N HIS A 6 -16.11 -8.07 -22.95
CA HIS A 6 -16.93 -7.66 -21.82
C HIS A 6 -16.04 -7.66 -20.58
N ILE A 7 -15.67 -6.47 -20.09
CA ILE A 7 -14.74 -6.32 -18.98
C ILE A 7 -15.57 -6.08 -17.72
N VAL A 8 -15.54 -7.01 -16.76
CA VAL A 8 -16.37 -6.93 -15.55
C VAL A 8 -15.73 -6.02 -14.49
N PHE A 9 -14.39 -6.01 -14.43
CA PHE A 9 -13.62 -5.25 -13.44
C PHE A 9 -12.71 -4.21 -14.10
N ALA A 10 -12.54 -3.06 -13.47
CA ALA A 10 -11.65 -1.99 -13.92
C ALA A 10 -10.93 -1.36 -12.73
N ARG A 11 -9.88 -0.57 -12.99
CA ARG A 11 -9.22 0.24 -11.96
C ARG A 11 -9.90 1.60 -11.84
N ASP A 12 -10.10 2.11 -10.63
CA ASP A 12 -10.47 3.51 -10.41
C ASP A 12 -9.23 4.43 -10.43
N GLN A 13 -9.42 5.73 -10.18
CA GLN A 13 -8.32 6.71 -10.12
C GLN A 13 -7.33 6.46 -8.97
N ALA A 14 -7.75 5.75 -7.91
CA ALA A 14 -6.91 5.36 -6.79
C ALA A 14 -6.27 3.97 -7.00
N ALA A 15 -6.34 3.43 -8.23
CA ALA A 15 -5.87 2.10 -8.61
C ALA A 15 -6.58 0.93 -7.92
N ASN A 16 -7.71 1.16 -7.23
CA ASN A 16 -8.52 0.08 -6.67
C ASN A 16 -9.30 -0.63 -7.77
N VAL A 17 -9.55 -1.93 -7.60
CA VAL A 17 -10.37 -2.69 -8.54
C VAL A 17 -11.85 -2.50 -8.20
N ALA A 18 -12.65 -2.13 -9.19
CA ALA A 18 -14.09 -1.95 -9.07
C ALA A 18 -14.83 -2.83 -10.09
N ALA A 19 -15.96 -3.41 -9.68
CA ALA A 19 -16.86 -4.15 -10.56
C ALA A 19 -17.86 -3.21 -11.24
N ALA A 20 -18.15 -3.43 -12.52
CA ALA A 20 -19.11 -2.63 -13.28
C ALA A 20 -20.52 -2.65 -12.67
N SER A 21 -20.89 -3.73 -11.96
CA SER A 21 -22.15 -3.88 -11.22
C SER A 21 -22.31 -2.86 -10.10
N ASP A 22 -21.19 -2.47 -9.47
CA ASP A 22 -21.19 -1.66 -8.24
C ASP A 22 -21.03 -0.17 -8.56
N VAL A 23 -20.70 0.15 -9.81
CA VAL A 23 -20.60 1.52 -10.29
C VAL A 23 -21.99 2.05 -10.66
N PHE A 24 -22.45 3.07 -9.93
CA PHE A 24 -23.70 3.75 -10.23
C PHE A 24 -23.58 4.62 -11.48
N ALA A 25 -24.65 4.69 -12.28
CA ALA A 25 -24.68 5.46 -13.54
C ALA A 25 -24.48 6.98 -13.35
N SER A 26 -24.72 7.50 -12.14
CA SER A 26 -24.48 8.91 -11.79
C SER A 26 -23.03 9.21 -11.40
N SER A 27 -22.18 8.19 -11.24
CA SER A 27 -20.77 8.37 -10.91
C SER A 27 -20.02 8.91 -12.12
N ARG A 28 -19.44 10.11 -11.97
CA ARG A 28 -18.49 10.69 -12.95
C ARG A 28 -17.07 10.15 -12.81
N ALA A 29 -16.87 9.10 -12.00
CA ALA A 29 -15.55 8.53 -11.82
C ALA A 29 -15.05 7.89 -13.13
N ALA A 30 -13.81 8.20 -13.49
CA ALA A 30 -13.12 7.54 -14.59
C ALA A 30 -12.64 6.16 -14.14
N TYR A 31 -12.80 5.17 -15.02
CA TYR A 31 -12.35 3.79 -14.80
C TYR A 31 -11.37 3.41 -15.90
N PHE A 32 -10.33 2.68 -15.57
CA PHE A 32 -9.22 2.38 -16.46
C PHE A 32 -9.06 0.88 -16.65
N CYS A 33 -8.67 0.47 -17.86
CA CYS A 33 -8.37 -0.91 -18.16
C CYS A 33 -7.13 -1.37 -17.40
N VAL A 34 -7.25 -2.49 -16.66
CA VAL A 34 -6.13 -3.09 -15.93
C VAL A 34 -4.94 -3.43 -16.84
N ALA A 35 -5.22 -3.79 -18.10
CA ALA A 35 -4.19 -4.27 -19.03
C ALA A 35 -3.46 -3.15 -19.79
N CYS A 36 -4.15 -2.08 -20.19
CA CYS A 36 -3.55 -1.03 -21.03
C CYS A 36 -3.63 0.38 -20.43
N GLY A 37 -4.26 0.56 -19.27
CA GLY A 37 -4.42 1.85 -18.60
C GLY A 37 -5.36 2.83 -19.28
N ILE A 38 -5.96 2.49 -20.44
CA ILE A 38 -6.88 3.37 -21.15
C ILE A 38 -8.23 3.43 -20.43
N GLU A 39 -8.84 4.63 -20.41
CA GLU A 39 -10.17 4.85 -19.85
C GLU A 39 -11.23 3.99 -20.54
N LEU A 40 -12.08 3.39 -19.72
CA LEU A 40 -13.16 2.50 -20.09
C LEU A 40 -14.50 3.19 -19.90
N GLN A 41 -15.43 2.89 -20.80
CA GLN A 41 -16.82 3.31 -20.69
C GLN A 41 -17.65 2.19 -20.09
N ARG A 42 -18.40 2.49 -19.04
CA ARG A 42 -19.40 1.58 -18.51
C ARG A 42 -20.60 1.52 -19.45
N LYS A 43 -21.03 0.30 -19.79
CA LYS A 43 -22.19 0.00 -20.61
C LYS A 43 -23.18 -0.83 -19.81
N VAL A 44 -24.45 -0.50 -19.93
CA VAL A 44 -25.55 -1.25 -19.32
C VAL A 44 -26.48 -1.72 -20.44
N PRO A 45 -26.40 -3.00 -20.85
CA PRO A 45 -27.31 -3.52 -21.87
C PRO A 45 -28.73 -3.63 -21.31
N LYS A 46 -29.75 -3.52 -22.17
CA LYS A 46 -31.15 -3.72 -21.77
C LYS A 46 -31.32 -5.17 -21.28
N GLY A 47 -31.57 -5.34 -19.98
CA GLY A 47 -31.78 -6.66 -19.36
C GLY A 47 -30.52 -7.50 -19.16
N GLY A 48 -29.32 -6.91 -19.21
CA GLY A 48 -28.07 -7.63 -18.95
C GLY A 48 -27.21 -6.98 -17.87
N VAL A 49 -26.10 -7.64 -17.56
CA VAL A 49 -25.17 -7.21 -16.52
C VAL A 49 -24.33 -6.02 -17.02
N PRO A 50 -24.13 -4.97 -16.20
CA PRO A 50 -23.22 -3.89 -16.53
C PRO A 50 -21.80 -4.40 -16.81
N TYR A 51 -21.12 -3.80 -17.79
CA TYR A 51 -19.74 -4.12 -18.11
C TYR A 51 -18.99 -2.88 -18.58
N PHE A 52 -17.68 -2.91 -18.50
CA PHE A 52 -16.79 -1.91 -19.06
C PHE A 52 -16.38 -2.29 -20.49
N ALA A 53 -16.19 -1.27 -21.33
CA ALA A 53 -15.72 -1.43 -22.69
C ALA A 53 -14.82 -0.29 -23.10
N HIS A 54 -13.83 -0.59 -23.94
CA HIS A 54 -13.03 0.45 -24.59
C HIS A 54 -13.91 1.32 -25.50
N PRO A 55 -13.60 2.63 -25.61
CA PRO A 55 -14.30 3.53 -26.54
C PRO A 55 -14.09 3.11 -28.01
N HIS A 56 -12.89 2.62 -28.35
CA HIS A 56 -12.53 2.14 -29.69
C HIS A 56 -12.38 0.62 -29.70
N ARG A 57 -13.01 -0.05 -30.68
CA ARG A 57 -12.93 -1.52 -30.81
C ARG A 57 -11.53 -1.91 -31.29
N GLY A 58 -10.83 -2.75 -30.52
CA GLY A 58 -9.59 -3.41 -30.96
C GLY A 58 -8.35 -3.22 -30.07
N THR A 59 -8.41 -2.39 -29.03
CA THR A 59 -7.20 -1.94 -28.31
C THR A 59 -6.67 -2.89 -27.23
N CYS A 60 -7.43 -3.90 -26.79
CA CYS A 60 -6.93 -4.84 -25.78
C CYS A 60 -7.71 -6.16 -25.76
N ARG A 61 -7.18 -7.19 -26.43
CA ARG A 61 -7.84 -8.51 -26.57
C ARG A 61 -7.98 -9.25 -25.24
N LEU A 62 -7.00 -9.13 -24.34
CA LEU A 62 -6.94 -9.85 -23.06
C LEU A 62 -7.44 -9.02 -21.88
N ALA A 63 -8.04 -7.84 -22.11
CA ALA A 63 -8.48 -6.93 -21.05
C ALA A 63 -9.36 -7.60 -19.99
N ALA A 64 -10.34 -8.41 -20.42
CA ALA A 64 -11.24 -9.10 -19.50
C ALA A 64 -10.52 -10.16 -18.64
N HIS A 65 -9.46 -10.79 -19.17
CA HIS A 65 -8.69 -11.80 -18.46
C HIS A 65 -7.81 -11.15 -17.38
N TYR A 66 -7.08 -10.10 -17.73
CA TYR A 66 -6.29 -9.34 -16.76
C TYR A 66 -7.16 -8.65 -15.70
N ALA A 67 -8.33 -8.15 -16.09
CA ALA A 67 -9.31 -7.61 -15.16
C ALA A 67 -9.81 -8.67 -14.17
N LEU A 68 -10.09 -9.89 -14.66
CA LEU A 68 -10.50 -11.01 -13.81
C LEU A 68 -9.37 -11.43 -12.86
N ARG A 69 -8.12 -11.52 -13.33
CA ARG A 69 -6.96 -11.80 -12.47
C ARG A 69 -6.82 -10.76 -11.36
N ALA A 70 -6.86 -9.47 -11.70
CA ALA A 70 -6.77 -8.39 -10.72
C ALA A 70 -7.94 -8.39 -9.72
N GLY A 71 -9.15 -8.69 -10.17
CA GLY A 71 -10.29 -8.92 -9.28
C GLY A 71 -10.01 -10.07 -8.31
N ALA A 72 -9.47 -11.19 -8.80
CA ALA A 72 -9.20 -12.36 -7.97
C ALA A 72 -8.12 -12.07 -6.91
N GLN A 73 -7.07 -11.35 -7.29
CA GLN A 73 -6.04 -10.84 -6.36
C GLN A 73 -6.67 -9.94 -5.28
N HIS A 74 -7.53 -8.99 -5.68
CA HIS A 74 -8.22 -8.10 -4.74
C HIS A 74 -9.07 -8.87 -3.73
N VAL A 75 -9.81 -9.89 -4.19
CA VAL A 75 -10.61 -10.76 -3.31
C VAL A 75 -9.76 -11.44 -2.24
N LEU A 76 -8.57 -11.93 -2.59
CA LEU A 76 -7.66 -12.55 -1.63
C LEU A 76 -7.10 -11.51 -0.63
N LEU A 77 -6.65 -10.36 -1.11
CA LEU A 77 -6.12 -9.27 -0.27
C LEU A 77 -7.15 -8.80 0.78
N GLU A 78 -8.42 -8.65 0.37
CA GLU A 78 -9.51 -8.20 1.24
C GLU A 78 -9.93 -9.29 2.24
N SER A 79 -10.08 -10.53 1.78
CA SER A 79 -10.73 -11.58 2.58
C SER A 79 -9.79 -12.27 3.57
N ARG A 80 -8.48 -12.34 3.26
CA ARG A 80 -7.45 -12.98 4.11
C ARG A 80 -7.68 -14.46 4.46
N PHE A 81 -8.43 -15.17 3.62
CA PHE A 81 -8.60 -16.62 3.74
C PHE A 81 -8.86 -17.27 2.38
N ILE A 82 -8.67 -18.59 2.30
CA ILE A 82 -9.06 -19.40 1.14
C ILE A 82 -9.39 -20.82 1.57
N LYS A 83 -10.45 -21.41 1.00
CA LYS A 83 -10.78 -22.83 1.18
C LYS A 83 -10.08 -23.65 0.11
N VAL A 84 -9.34 -24.68 0.52
CA VAL A 84 -8.46 -25.48 -0.34
C VAL A 84 -8.75 -26.98 -0.19
N PRO A 85 -8.42 -27.82 -1.18
CA PRO A 85 -8.52 -29.27 -1.03
C PRO A 85 -7.45 -29.79 -0.05
N LEU A 86 -7.73 -30.85 0.70
CA LEU A 86 -6.68 -31.56 1.45
C LEU A 86 -5.71 -32.26 0.48
N ALA A 87 -4.41 -32.23 0.75
CA ALA A 87 -3.46 -32.94 -0.09
C ALA A 87 -3.53 -34.46 0.13
N GLY A 88 -3.45 -35.22 -0.97
CA GLY A 88 -3.33 -36.68 -0.91
C GLY A 88 -4.65 -37.45 -0.73
N GLY A 89 -5.81 -36.80 -0.83
CA GLY A 89 -7.07 -37.51 -0.95
C GLY A 89 -7.24 -38.04 -2.38
N GLU A 90 -7.29 -39.36 -2.55
CA GLU A 90 -7.98 -39.96 -3.69
C GLU A 90 -9.35 -39.30 -3.81
N GLN A 91 -9.72 -38.90 -5.03
CA GLN A 91 -11.03 -38.32 -5.33
C GLN A 91 -12.10 -39.41 -5.20
N ASP A 92 -12.41 -39.79 -3.96
CA ASP A 92 -13.58 -40.60 -3.68
C ASP A 92 -14.80 -39.69 -3.90
N THR A 93 -15.63 -40.06 -4.86
CA THR A 93 -16.55 -39.17 -5.61
C THR A 93 -17.68 -38.53 -4.80
N THR A 94 -17.71 -38.69 -3.47
CA THR A 94 -18.84 -38.30 -2.64
C THR A 94 -18.60 -37.12 -1.72
N HIS A 95 -17.36 -36.80 -1.31
CA HIS A 95 -17.06 -35.56 -0.56
C HIS A 95 -15.60 -35.11 -0.68
N VAL A 96 -15.36 -33.99 -1.37
CA VAL A 96 -14.04 -33.34 -1.37
C VAL A 96 -13.78 -32.75 0.01
N ARG A 97 -12.87 -33.36 0.76
CA ARG A 97 -12.42 -32.80 2.04
C ARG A 97 -11.63 -31.52 1.79
N SER A 98 -11.92 -30.51 2.60
CA SER A 98 -11.36 -29.17 2.43
C SER A 98 -10.79 -28.62 3.73
N ARG A 99 -9.79 -27.76 3.62
CA ARG A 99 -9.19 -26.99 4.72
C ARG A 99 -9.38 -25.50 4.46
N LEU A 100 -9.60 -24.72 5.52
CA LEU A 100 -9.54 -23.27 5.47
C LEU A 100 -8.12 -22.84 5.82
N ILE A 101 -7.50 -22.03 4.96
CA ILE A 101 -6.22 -21.38 5.22
C ILE A 101 -6.47 -19.89 5.42
N GLN A 102 -5.84 -19.31 6.43
CA GLN A 102 -5.89 -17.89 6.76
C GLN A 102 -4.46 -17.33 6.84
N TRP A 103 -4.31 -16.03 6.62
CA TRP A 103 -3.01 -15.35 6.68
C TRP A 103 -3.09 -13.99 7.38
N SER A 104 -1.97 -13.57 7.96
CA SER A 104 -1.82 -12.26 8.59
C SER A 104 -1.41 -11.19 7.59
N ASP A 105 -0.56 -11.55 6.64
CA ASP A 105 -0.01 -10.66 5.63
C ASP A 105 -0.04 -11.31 4.24
N SER A 106 -0.10 -10.49 3.20
CA SER A 106 -0.13 -10.94 1.81
C SER A 106 0.19 -9.84 0.82
N ILE A 107 0.78 -10.25 -0.31
CA ILE A 107 1.15 -9.38 -1.42
C ILE A 107 0.69 -10.04 -2.73
N ALA A 108 0.11 -9.25 -3.62
CA ALA A 108 -0.28 -9.68 -4.97
C ALA A 108 0.78 -9.22 -6.00
N ASP A 109 0.91 -9.97 -7.10
CA ASP A 109 1.79 -9.64 -8.23
C ASP A 109 3.25 -9.41 -7.80
N ILE A 110 3.87 -10.44 -7.20
CA ILE A 110 5.20 -10.38 -6.60
C ILE A 110 6.15 -11.40 -7.25
N GLU A 111 7.45 -11.10 -7.30
CA GLU A 111 8.47 -12.09 -7.69
C GLU A 111 9.07 -12.80 -6.48
N VAL A 112 8.97 -14.13 -6.45
CA VAL A 112 9.61 -14.99 -5.44
C VAL A 112 10.79 -15.70 -6.09
N VAL A 113 12.02 -15.33 -5.72
CA VAL A 113 13.26 -15.92 -6.28
C VAL A 113 13.24 -15.88 -7.83
N HIS A 114 12.95 -14.70 -8.40
CA HIS A 114 12.83 -14.47 -9.86
C HIS A 114 11.73 -15.28 -10.57
N VAL A 115 10.74 -15.74 -9.81
CA VAL A 115 9.54 -16.37 -10.33
C VAL A 115 8.35 -15.46 -10.01
N PRO A 116 7.76 -14.76 -11.00
CA PRO A 116 6.57 -13.97 -10.76
C PRO A 116 5.42 -14.88 -10.36
N VAL A 117 4.77 -14.54 -9.26
CA VAL A 117 3.63 -15.25 -8.72
C VAL A 117 2.45 -14.30 -8.57
N ASP A 118 1.24 -14.81 -8.83
CA ASP A 118 0.05 -13.97 -8.81
C ASP A 118 -0.28 -13.47 -7.38
N PHE A 119 0.03 -14.26 -6.34
CA PHE A 119 -0.25 -13.93 -4.94
C PHE A 119 0.63 -14.74 -3.98
N LEU A 120 1.14 -14.07 -2.93
CA LEU A 120 1.90 -14.66 -1.83
C LEU A 120 1.25 -14.27 -0.50
N ALA A 121 1.09 -15.23 0.41
CA ALA A 121 0.54 -15.00 1.74
C ALA A 121 1.37 -15.65 2.85
N GLU A 122 1.40 -15.02 4.01
CA GLU A 122 2.01 -15.54 5.23
C GLU A 122 0.98 -16.21 6.13
N THR A 123 0.99 -17.55 6.14
CA THR A 123 0.06 -18.37 6.93
C THR A 123 0.73 -18.87 8.20
N ALA A 124 -0.06 -19.42 9.13
CA ALA A 124 0.47 -20.07 10.33
C ALA A 124 1.43 -21.25 10.03
N ASP A 125 1.28 -21.89 8.86
CA ASP A 125 2.12 -23.00 8.42
C ASP A 125 3.27 -22.55 7.49
N GLY A 126 3.50 -21.23 7.37
CA GLY A 126 4.50 -20.61 6.50
C GLY A 126 3.90 -19.94 5.26
N GLN A 127 4.74 -19.68 4.26
CA GLN A 127 4.32 -18.99 3.04
C GLN A 127 3.42 -19.87 2.15
N LEU A 128 2.46 -19.25 1.47
CA LEU A 128 1.57 -19.86 0.49
C LEU A 128 1.56 -19.03 -0.79
N ILE A 129 1.85 -19.68 -1.92
CA ILE A 129 1.70 -19.12 -3.26
C ILE A 129 0.33 -19.51 -3.81
N VAL A 130 -0.36 -18.55 -4.43
CA VAL A 130 -1.60 -18.78 -5.17
C VAL A 130 -1.46 -18.25 -6.59
N GLU A 131 -1.67 -19.13 -7.57
CA GLU A 131 -1.63 -18.83 -9.01
C GLU A 131 -3.02 -18.87 -9.63
N PHE A 132 -3.32 -17.95 -10.55
CA PHE A 132 -4.57 -17.96 -11.30
C PHE A 132 -4.37 -18.47 -12.72
N SER A 133 -5.06 -19.58 -13.02
CA SER A 133 -5.20 -20.11 -14.37
C SER A 133 -6.53 -19.65 -14.94
N ILE A 134 -6.49 -18.87 -16.02
CA ILE A 134 -7.68 -18.35 -16.71
C ILE A 134 -7.68 -18.89 -18.15
N PRO A 135 -8.76 -19.56 -18.61
CA PRO A 135 -8.86 -20.03 -19.98
C PRO A 135 -8.56 -18.92 -20.98
N GLY A 136 -7.69 -19.19 -21.97
CA GLY A 136 -7.31 -18.21 -23.00
C GLY A 136 -6.26 -17.17 -22.57
N LEU A 137 -5.87 -17.12 -21.28
CA LEU A 137 -4.75 -16.33 -20.80
C LEU A 137 -3.52 -17.25 -20.65
N PRO A 138 -2.38 -16.95 -21.30
CA PRO A 138 -1.17 -17.73 -21.09
C PRO A 138 -0.71 -17.62 -19.63
N PRO A 139 -0.17 -18.71 -19.05
CA PRO A 139 0.42 -18.66 -17.72
C PRO A 139 1.60 -17.68 -17.71
N THR A 140 1.75 -16.93 -16.62
CA THR A 140 2.88 -16.01 -16.39
C THR A 140 4.20 -16.77 -16.29
N VAL A 141 4.18 -17.94 -15.67
CA VAL A 141 5.34 -18.80 -15.45
C VAL A 141 4.96 -20.27 -15.70
N PRO A 142 5.86 -21.09 -16.28
CA PRO A 142 5.71 -22.54 -16.27
C PRO A 142 5.61 -23.11 -14.84
N VAL A 143 4.69 -24.05 -14.64
CA VAL A 143 4.41 -24.66 -13.33
C VAL A 143 5.66 -25.27 -12.69
N GLU A 144 6.58 -25.80 -13.51
CA GLU A 144 7.83 -26.43 -13.07
C GLU A 144 8.77 -25.44 -12.37
N ARG A 145 8.70 -24.14 -12.71
CA ARG A 145 9.52 -23.12 -12.01
C ARG A 145 8.93 -22.82 -10.63
N ILE A 146 7.60 -22.83 -10.50
CA ILE A 146 6.91 -22.65 -9.22
C ILE A 146 7.18 -23.84 -8.30
N GLU A 147 7.12 -25.07 -8.82
CA GLU A 147 7.46 -26.29 -8.04
C GLU A 147 8.91 -26.32 -7.53
N LYS A 148 9.82 -25.61 -8.20
CA LYS A 148 11.23 -25.49 -7.77
C LYS A 148 11.40 -24.57 -6.57
N LEU A 149 10.46 -23.67 -6.30
CA LEU A 149 10.50 -22.78 -5.14
C LEU A 149 10.38 -23.53 -3.81
N LYS A 150 9.81 -24.75 -3.82
CA LYS A 150 9.55 -25.58 -2.62
C LYS A 150 8.68 -24.89 -1.56
N VAL A 151 7.98 -23.83 -1.94
CA VAL A 151 6.93 -23.17 -1.15
C VAL A 151 5.59 -23.84 -1.50
N PRO A 152 4.68 -24.05 -0.53
CA PRO A 152 3.31 -24.46 -0.80
C PRO A 152 2.69 -23.60 -1.90
N ALA A 153 2.22 -24.22 -2.97
CA ALA A 153 1.71 -23.51 -4.14
C ALA A 153 0.39 -24.12 -4.60
N LEU A 154 -0.62 -23.28 -4.76
CA LEU A 154 -1.97 -23.63 -5.17
C LEU A 154 -2.30 -22.95 -6.49
N VAL A 155 -2.85 -23.70 -7.47
CA VAL A 155 -3.49 -23.10 -8.64
C VAL A 155 -4.99 -23.03 -8.42
N VAL A 156 -5.57 -21.86 -8.70
CA VAL A 156 -7.01 -21.60 -8.76
C VAL A 156 -7.38 -21.44 -10.23
N ASN A 157 -8.14 -22.39 -10.76
CA ASN A 157 -8.67 -22.30 -12.12
C ASN A 157 -9.93 -21.42 -12.08
N LEU A 158 -9.84 -20.23 -12.68
CA LEU A 158 -10.99 -19.35 -12.82
C LEU A 158 -11.74 -19.70 -14.10
N PRO A 159 -13.07 -19.51 -14.15
CA PRO A 159 -13.83 -19.72 -15.37
C PRO A 159 -13.47 -18.65 -16.42
N ASP A 160 -13.94 -18.84 -17.65
CA ASP A 160 -13.83 -17.81 -18.69
C ASP A 160 -14.46 -16.49 -18.19
N PRO A 161 -13.84 -15.32 -18.46
CA PRO A 161 -14.36 -14.03 -18.00
C PRO A 161 -15.84 -13.77 -18.31
N SER A 162 -16.42 -14.38 -19.35
CA SER A 162 -17.85 -14.24 -19.66
C SER A 162 -18.80 -14.85 -18.62
N HIS A 163 -18.31 -15.75 -17.76
CA HIS A 163 -19.12 -16.44 -16.74
C HIS A 163 -19.11 -15.73 -15.38
N ILE A 164 -18.27 -14.73 -15.18
CA ILE A 164 -18.22 -13.93 -13.95
C ILE A 164 -19.02 -12.66 -14.18
N GLN A 165 -20.05 -12.41 -13.36
CA GLN A 165 -20.90 -11.23 -13.50
C GLN A 165 -20.56 -10.13 -12.50
N GLY A 166 -19.85 -10.47 -11.42
CA GLY A 166 -19.41 -9.50 -10.41
C GLY A 166 -18.67 -10.16 -9.25
N TRP A 167 -18.56 -9.45 -8.13
CA TRP A 167 -17.79 -9.91 -6.97
C TRP A 167 -18.34 -11.18 -6.32
N ALA A 168 -19.66 -11.38 -6.30
CA ALA A 168 -20.25 -12.55 -5.66
C ALA A 168 -19.78 -13.86 -6.32
N ASP A 169 -19.88 -13.94 -7.66
CA ASP A 169 -19.42 -15.10 -8.43
C ASP A 169 -17.92 -15.32 -8.26
N LEU A 170 -17.14 -14.22 -8.29
CA LEU A 170 -15.70 -14.29 -8.17
C LEU A 170 -15.28 -14.75 -6.77
N ARG A 171 -15.89 -14.23 -5.70
CA ARG A 171 -15.66 -14.68 -4.32
C ARG A 171 -16.02 -16.15 -4.14
N GLN A 172 -17.13 -16.60 -4.72
CA GLN A 172 -17.48 -18.02 -4.70
C GLN A 172 -16.38 -18.88 -5.35
N CYS A 173 -15.92 -18.51 -6.55
CA CYS A 173 -14.88 -19.24 -7.27
C CYS A 173 -13.52 -19.21 -6.55
N VAL A 174 -13.12 -18.06 -6.02
CA VAL A 174 -11.79 -17.84 -5.43
C VAL A 174 -11.72 -18.37 -4.00
N LEU A 175 -12.70 -18.06 -3.15
CA LEU A 175 -12.62 -18.32 -1.71
C LEU A 175 -13.23 -19.67 -1.32
N HIS A 176 -14.32 -20.09 -1.96
CA HIS A 176 -15.20 -21.12 -1.42
C HIS A 176 -15.23 -22.43 -2.20
N SER A 177 -15.27 -22.36 -3.54
CA SER A 177 -15.21 -23.54 -4.41
C SER A 177 -13.91 -24.29 -4.20
N VAL A 178 -13.93 -25.61 -4.15
CA VAL A 178 -12.71 -26.42 -3.92
C VAL A 178 -12.37 -27.20 -5.20
N GLU A 179 -13.38 -27.55 -5.97
CA GLU A 179 -13.34 -28.25 -7.24
C GLU A 179 -12.46 -27.58 -8.30
N ASN A 180 -12.31 -26.25 -8.25
CA ASN A 180 -11.51 -25.49 -9.18
C ASN A 180 -10.06 -25.27 -8.71
N LYS A 181 -9.67 -25.86 -7.57
CA LYS A 181 -8.36 -25.66 -6.94
C LYS A 181 -7.54 -26.93 -6.96
N ARG A 182 -6.24 -26.78 -7.21
CA ARG A 182 -5.29 -27.91 -7.20
C ARG A 182 -3.96 -27.47 -6.62
N TRP A 183 -3.35 -28.31 -5.80
CA TRP A 183 -1.98 -28.09 -5.34
C TRP A 183 -0.99 -28.29 -6.49
N ILE A 184 -0.15 -27.29 -6.73
CA ILE A 184 1.08 -27.41 -7.52
C ILE A 184 2.15 -28.07 -6.62
N PHE A 185 2.36 -27.51 -5.44
CA PHE A 185 3.27 -28.05 -4.44
C PHE A 185 2.53 -28.17 -3.10
N PRO A 186 2.21 -29.39 -2.63
CA PRO A 186 1.41 -29.58 -1.41
C PRO A 186 2.10 -29.07 -0.14
N LEU A 187 1.30 -28.55 0.78
CA LEU A 187 1.75 -28.04 2.09
C LEU A 187 2.51 -29.09 2.90
N GLU A 188 2.04 -30.33 2.93
CA GLU A 188 2.62 -31.47 3.66
C GLU A 188 3.94 -31.94 3.04
N ARG A 189 4.16 -31.63 1.76
CA ARG A 189 5.44 -31.83 1.10
C ARG A 189 6.39 -30.72 1.47
N ALA A 190 5.95 -29.47 1.48
CA ALA A 190 6.76 -28.34 1.94
C ALA A 190 7.20 -28.48 3.40
N LEU A 191 6.30 -28.84 4.32
CA LEU A 191 6.61 -29.08 5.73
C LEU A 191 7.64 -30.21 5.94
N ARG A 192 7.75 -31.15 5.00
CA ARG A 192 8.79 -32.20 4.99
C ARG A 192 10.14 -31.75 4.43
N HIS A 193 10.15 -30.69 3.60
CA HIS A 193 11.35 -30.12 3.01
C HIS A 193 11.86 -28.90 3.78
N SER A 194 11.05 -28.32 4.67
CA SER A 194 11.55 -27.42 5.69
C SER A 194 12.57 -28.17 6.54
N PRO A 195 13.83 -27.73 6.61
CA PRO A 195 14.80 -28.37 7.49
C PRO A 195 14.22 -28.35 8.90
N ARG A 196 14.06 -29.54 9.52
CA ARG A 196 13.88 -29.62 10.97
C ARG A 196 15.06 -28.89 11.56
N LEU A 197 14.83 -27.75 12.22
CA LEU A 197 15.87 -26.98 12.91
C LEU A 197 16.73 -27.94 13.75
N PRO A 198 17.98 -28.22 13.35
CA PRO A 198 18.92 -28.88 14.22
C PRO A 198 19.53 -27.80 15.12
N CYS A 199 19.50 -28.01 16.43
CA CYS A 199 20.46 -27.36 17.32
C CYS A 199 21.88 -27.64 16.78
N ASP A 200 22.69 -26.59 16.73
CA ASP A 200 24.16 -26.57 16.59
C ASP A 200 24.80 -27.69 15.77
N GLU A 201 25.32 -27.36 14.58
CA GLU A 201 26.73 -27.63 14.24
C GLU A 201 27.17 -26.98 12.93
N ARG A 202 28.48 -26.71 12.87
CA ARG A 202 29.22 -25.80 11.99
C ARG A 202 29.54 -26.38 10.60
N ASP A 203 29.90 -25.45 9.71
CA ASP A 203 30.89 -25.58 8.62
C ASP A 203 30.56 -26.44 7.38
N ARG A 204 30.28 -25.80 6.23
CA ARG A 204 31.26 -25.61 5.12
C ARG A 204 30.67 -25.03 3.81
N VAL A 205 31.37 -23.99 3.39
CA VAL A 205 31.56 -23.31 2.08
C VAL A 205 31.48 -24.20 0.82
N SER A 206 30.87 -23.71 -0.28
CA SER A 206 31.57 -23.44 -1.57
C SER A 206 30.68 -22.83 -2.68
N MET A 207 31.24 -21.80 -3.31
CA MET A 207 30.75 -21.01 -4.45
C MET A 207 31.18 -21.59 -5.82
N SER A 208 30.35 -21.39 -6.85
CA SER A 208 30.70 -21.07 -8.26
C SER A 208 29.41 -21.17 -9.10
N GLY A 209 28.99 -20.31 -10.04
CA GLY A 209 29.59 -19.18 -10.76
C GLY A 209 29.21 -19.30 -12.24
N ARG A 210 28.47 -18.33 -12.82
CA ARG A 210 28.72 -17.63 -14.12
C ARG A 210 27.46 -16.97 -14.70
N ALA A 211 27.69 -15.74 -15.16
CA ALA A 211 26.80 -14.83 -15.85
C ALA A 211 26.57 -15.24 -17.32
N ASP A 212 25.38 -14.91 -17.83
CA ASP A 212 25.09 -14.85 -19.26
C ASP A 212 24.40 -13.52 -19.58
N ASP A 213 25.02 -12.79 -20.52
CA ASP A 213 24.60 -11.51 -21.09
C ASP A 213 23.29 -11.64 -21.88
N ARG A 214 22.29 -10.81 -21.56
CA ARG A 214 21.28 -10.40 -22.54
C ARG A 214 20.68 -9.06 -22.17
N ALA A 215 20.95 -8.06 -23.01
CA ALA A 215 20.40 -6.72 -22.93
C ALA A 215 18.86 -6.71 -23.02
N PRO A 216 18.14 -6.01 -22.14
CA PRO A 216 16.76 -5.63 -22.35
C PRO A 216 16.70 -4.29 -23.08
N SER A 217 15.93 -4.28 -24.17
CA SER A 217 15.55 -3.09 -24.94
C SER A 217 14.75 -2.10 -24.10
N SER A 218 15.41 -0.98 -23.85
CA SER A 218 14.94 0.40 -23.79
C SER A 218 13.44 0.80 -23.85
N TRP A 219 13.03 1.51 -22.78
CA TRP A 219 12.11 2.68 -22.65
C TRP A 219 10.59 2.44 -22.87
N THR A 220 9.67 2.92 -22.02
CA THR A 220 9.45 4.31 -21.55
C THR A 220 8.66 4.43 -20.24
N SER A 221 9.09 5.37 -19.39
CA SER A 221 8.42 5.95 -18.21
C SER A 221 7.30 6.94 -18.61
N PRO A 222 6.33 7.27 -17.73
CA PRO A 222 6.56 8.31 -16.72
C PRO A 222 6.06 7.94 -15.30
N LEU A 223 6.98 7.96 -14.33
CA LEU A 223 6.77 8.19 -12.89
C LEU A 223 5.71 7.33 -12.16
N VAL A 224 5.83 6.01 -12.29
CA VAL A 224 5.50 5.11 -11.18
C VAL A 224 6.82 4.50 -10.75
N PHE A 225 7.22 4.81 -9.53
CA PHE A 225 8.47 4.35 -8.92
C PHE A 225 8.60 2.83 -9.07
N ALA A 226 9.80 2.39 -9.40
CA ALA A 226 10.11 0.98 -9.54
C ALA A 226 9.67 0.23 -8.28
N ASP A 227 8.93 -0.86 -8.46
CA ASP A 227 8.70 -1.88 -7.44
C ASP A 227 10.01 -2.08 -6.65
N ASN A 228 9.96 -2.14 -5.31
CA ASN A 228 11.16 -2.29 -4.47
C ASN A 228 11.98 -3.52 -4.88
N ALA A 229 11.34 -4.53 -5.50
CA ALA A 229 11.99 -5.66 -6.15
C ALA A 229 12.84 -5.27 -7.38
N VAL A 230 12.38 -4.35 -8.22
CA VAL A 230 13.12 -3.81 -9.37
C VAL A 230 14.31 -2.99 -8.91
N TYR A 231 14.17 -2.16 -7.86
CA TYR A 231 15.28 -1.36 -7.33
C TYR A 231 16.47 -2.22 -6.88
N ARG A 232 16.21 -3.40 -6.28
CA ARG A 232 17.24 -4.37 -5.91
C ARG A 232 18.00 -4.97 -7.10
N GLN A 233 17.37 -5.02 -8.26
CA GLN A 233 17.97 -5.61 -9.47
C GLN A 233 18.85 -4.60 -10.24
N LEU A 234 18.71 -3.31 -9.93
CA LEU A 234 19.52 -2.26 -10.53
C LEU A 234 20.97 -2.35 -10.08
N ASN A 235 21.88 -2.06 -11.01
CA ASN A 235 23.27 -1.91 -10.63
C ASN A 235 23.48 -0.60 -9.84
N HIS A 236 24.60 -0.48 -9.15
CA HIS A 236 24.90 0.67 -8.30
C HIS A 236 24.77 2.04 -9.02
N THR A 237 25.15 2.11 -10.29
CA THR A 237 25.08 3.35 -11.08
C THR A 237 23.62 3.73 -11.37
N GLU A 238 22.77 2.75 -11.66
CA GLU A 238 21.33 2.95 -11.89
C GLU A 238 20.59 3.32 -10.61
N GLN A 239 20.94 2.69 -9.48
CA GLN A 239 20.40 3.04 -8.16
C GLN A 239 20.72 4.50 -7.82
N LEU A 240 21.99 4.90 -7.99
CA LEU A 240 22.39 6.31 -7.80
C LEU A 240 21.64 7.25 -8.75
N GLY A 241 21.50 6.89 -10.03
CA GLY A 241 20.75 7.72 -10.99
C GLY A 241 19.28 7.92 -10.59
N LEU A 242 18.64 6.90 -10.02
CA LEU A 242 17.28 7.04 -9.48
C LEU A 242 17.24 7.93 -8.24
N LEU A 243 18.21 7.79 -7.33
CA LEU A 243 18.28 8.62 -6.13
C LEU A 243 18.58 10.08 -6.48
N GLU A 244 19.43 10.35 -7.47
CA GLU A 244 19.68 11.71 -7.96
C GLU A 244 18.41 12.32 -8.56
N ALA A 245 17.64 11.53 -9.32
CA ALA A 245 16.34 11.96 -9.84
C ALA A 245 15.33 12.22 -8.71
N GLN A 246 15.25 11.35 -7.71
CA GLN A 246 14.37 11.47 -6.54
C GLN A 246 14.71 12.69 -5.69
N MET A 247 16.00 12.97 -5.50
CA MET A 247 16.50 14.11 -4.73
C MET A 247 16.51 15.41 -5.54
N ALA A 248 16.30 15.35 -6.86
CA ALA A 248 16.49 16.44 -7.82
C ALA A 248 17.87 17.13 -7.70
N LEU A 249 18.88 16.38 -7.25
CA LEU A 249 20.23 16.83 -6.94
C LEU A 249 21.23 15.71 -7.27
N SER A 250 22.37 16.08 -7.83
CA SER A 250 23.50 15.17 -8.02
C SER A 250 24.09 14.72 -6.68
N CYS A 251 24.70 13.53 -6.64
CA CYS A 251 25.19 12.91 -5.40
C CYS A 251 26.20 13.78 -4.63
N ASP A 252 27.01 14.57 -5.33
CA ASP A 252 27.97 15.52 -4.75
C ASP A 252 27.31 16.74 -4.09
N ARG A 253 26.03 17.00 -4.40
CA ARG A 253 25.25 18.15 -3.91
C ARG A 253 24.13 17.76 -2.95
N TRP A 254 24.08 16.50 -2.54
CA TRP A 254 23.12 16.04 -1.58
C TRP A 254 23.24 16.78 -0.24
N PRO A 255 22.11 17.01 0.44
CA PRO A 255 22.09 17.81 1.65
C PRO A 255 22.84 17.08 2.79
N PRO A 256 23.38 17.80 3.78
CA PRO A 256 24.14 17.17 4.87
C PRO A 256 23.30 16.14 5.63
N GLU A 257 21.97 16.26 5.63
CA GLU A 257 21.01 15.33 6.21
C GLU A 257 21.09 13.90 5.66
N VAL A 258 21.76 13.64 4.53
CA VAL A 258 21.91 12.29 3.96
C VAL A 258 23.33 11.74 4.04
N ASP A 259 24.20 12.36 4.85
CA ASP A 259 25.54 11.86 5.17
C ASP A 259 25.79 12.00 6.68
N ILE A 260 24.96 11.32 7.46
CA ILE A 260 25.02 11.31 8.92
C ILE A 260 25.70 10.01 9.36
N GLU A 261 26.78 10.10 10.11
CA GLU A 261 27.42 8.92 10.68
C GLU A 261 26.51 8.29 11.74
N VAL A 262 26.17 7.02 11.58
CA VAL A 262 25.34 6.29 12.54
C VAL A 262 25.91 4.91 12.85
N PRO A 263 25.72 4.38 14.06
CA PRO A 263 26.11 3.01 14.37
C PRO A 263 25.44 2.01 13.43
N ALA A 264 26.19 0.98 13.02
CA ALA A 264 25.72 -0.10 12.16
C ALA A 264 25.20 0.34 10.77
N GLU A 265 25.72 1.46 10.25
CA GLU A 265 25.40 2.02 8.93
C GLU A 265 25.66 1.06 7.77
N GLU A 266 26.56 0.09 7.95
CA GLU A 266 26.89 -0.94 6.98
C GLU A 266 25.85 -2.06 6.86
N THR A 267 24.81 -2.05 7.71
CA THR A 267 23.85 -3.16 7.80
C THR A 267 23.03 -3.38 6.52
N PHE A 268 22.82 -2.32 5.73
CA PHE A 268 22.09 -2.38 4.46
C PHE A 268 22.97 -2.83 3.27
N GLY A 269 24.26 -3.11 3.50
CA GLY A 269 25.17 -3.60 2.45
C GLY A 269 25.49 -2.58 1.35
N VAL A 270 25.13 -1.32 1.55
CA VAL A 270 25.41 -0.19 0.65
C VAL A 270 26.05 0.95 1.42
N ASP A 271 26.63 1.92 0.71
CA ASP A 271 27.16 3.14 1.31
C ASP A 271 26.07 3.87 2.11
N ARG A 272 26.44 4.45 3.26
CA ARG A 272 25.48 5.11 4.15
C ARG A 272 24.68 6.20 3.44
N ARG A 273 25.33 6.93 2.53
CA ARG A 273 24.72 8.05 1.82
C ARG A 273 23.60 7.58 0.90
N VAL A 274 23.73 6.36 0.36
CA VAL A 274 22.74 5.77 -0.56
C VAL A 274 21.43 5.48 0.18
N TRP A 275 21.48 4.70 1.26
CA TRP A 275 20.24 4.34 1.96
C TRP A 275 19.65 5.54 2.74
N GLN A 276 20.49 6.46 3.23
CA GLN A 276 20.01 7.68 3.88
C GLN A 276 19.36 8.64 2.88
N ALA A 277 19.92 8.81 1.68
CA ALA A 277 19.30 9.62 0.63
C ALA A 277 17.98 9.02 0.16
N ASP A 278 17.88 7.69 0.08
CA ASP A 278 16.64 7.01 -0.27
C ASP A 278 15.56 7.25 0.79
N ALA A 279 15.88 7.01 2.06
CA ALA A 279 14.97 7.27 3.18
C ALA A 279 14.56 8.75 3.25
N PHE A 280 15.51 9.67 3.11
CA PHE A 280 15.24 11.11 3.15
C PHE A 280 14.38 11.56 1.98
N GLY A 281 14.73 11.16 0.76
CA GLY A 281 14.01 11.49 -0.46
C GLY A 281 12.61 10.91 -0.51
N TYR A 282 12.35 9.79 0.18
CA TYR A 282 11.03 9.16 0.20
C TYR A 282 10.14 9.70 1.33
N PHE A 283 10.67 9.81 2.55
CA PHE A 283 9.89 10.14 3.74
C PHE A 283 9.88 11.64 4.06
N VAL A 284 10.98 12.35 3.83
CA VAL A 284 11.18 13.73 4.30
C VAL A 284 10.98 14.75 3.19
N LEU A 285 11.60 14.54 2.02
CA LEU A 285 11.64 15.51 0.92
C LEU A 285 10.25 15.82 0.32
N PRO A 286 9.36 14.84 0.05
CA PRO A 286 8.03 15.11 -0.52
C PRO A 286 7.12 15.83 0.47
N ALA A 287 7.27 15.54 1.76
CA ALA A 287 6.54 16.22 2.84
C ALA A 287 7.07 17.63 3.14
N SER A 288 8.28 17.94 2.68
CA SER A 288 8.82 19.30 2.71
C SER A 288 8.22 20.17 1.60
N THR A 289 7.80 19.57 0.48
CA THR A 289 7.21 20.27 -0.67
C THR A 289 5.68 20.36 -0.62
N ASP A 290 5.02 19.38 0.00
CA ASP A 290 3.57 19.37 0.19
C ASP A 290 3.21 20.01 1.54
N SER A 291 2.26 20.94 1.58
CA SER A 291 1.83 21.63 2.82
C SER A 291 1.14 20.71 3.84
N ALA A 292 1.12 19.40 3.61
CA ALA A 292 0.53 18.41 4.50
C ALA A 292 1.58 17.88 5.48
N VAL A 293 1.27 17.98 6.78
CA VAL A 293 2.06 17.34 7.84
C VAL A 293 2.07 15.83 7.60
N ARG A 294 3.25 15.25 7.38
CA ARG A 294 3.45 13.80 7.17
C ARG A 294 4.06 13.18 8.42
N GLU A 295 3.45 12.09 8.88
CA GLU A 295 4.00 11.24 9.93
C GLU A 295 4.97 10.22 9.32
N VAL A 296 6.07 9.97 10.01
CA VAL A 296 7.13 9.03 9.65
C VAL A 296 7.36 8.14 10.86
N ALA A 297 7.00 6.86 10.77
CA ALA A 297 7.28 5.89 11.83
C ALA A 297 8.61 5.19 11.57
N LEU A 298 9.35 4.87 12.65
CA LEU A 298 10.58 4.06 12.54
C LEU A 298 10.35 2.74 11.78
N PHE A 299 9.22 2.08 12.06
CA PHE A 299 8.86 0.82 11.43
C PHE A 299 8.71 0.96 9.91
N ASP A 300 8.03 2.00 9.43
CA ASP A 300 7.81 2.22 8.00
C ASP A 300 9.12 2.44 7.25
N VAL A 301 10.04 3.21 7.84
CA VAL A 301 11.37 3.46 7.25
C VAL A 301 12.18 2.18 7.22
N LEU A 302 12.16 1.40 8.30
CA LEU A 302 12.88 0.13 8.39
C LEU A 302 12.33 -0.87 7.38
N GLN A 303 11.00 -1.00 7.27
CA GLN A 303 10.34 -1.87 6.29
C GLN A 303 10.72 -1.46 4.87
N TYR A 304 10.58 -0.17 4.53
CA TYR A 304 10.93 0.36 3.22
C TYR A 304 12.37 0.07 2.82
N LEU A 305 13.33 0.34 3.72
CA LEU A 305 14.74 0.07 3.45
C LEU A 305 15.02 -1.44 3.37
N SER A 306 14.37 -2.24 4.20
CA SER A 306 14.52 -3.70 4.17
C SER A 306 13.96 -4.30 2.88
N GLU A 307 12.95 -3.69 2.27
CA GLU A 307 12.42 -4.08 0.96
C GLU A 307 13.32 -3.70 -0.21
N ARG A 308 14.22 -2.72 -0.05
CA ARG A 308 15.08 -2.19 -1.13
C ARG A 308 16.54 -2.60 -1.01
N TYR A 309 17.02 -2.87 0.20
CA TYR A 309 18.39 -3.23 0.49
C TYR A 309 18.45 -4.61 1.16
N TRP A 310 19.54 -5.33 0.93
CA TRP A 310 19.74 -6.62 1.56
C TRP A 310 20.22 -6.42 3.00
N VAL A 311 19.34 -6.72 3.97
CA VAL A 311 19.72 -6.80 5.38
C VAL A 311 20.13 -8.24 5.69
N ASN A 312 21.37 -8.43 6.13
CA ASN A 312 21.85 -9.77 6.49
C ASN A 312 21.00 -10.37 7.63
N PRO A 313 20.52 -11.62 7.49
CA PRO A 313 19.81 -12.31 8.57
C PRO A 313 20.62 -12.29 9.87
N GLY A 314 19.98 -11.93 10.99
CA GLY A 314 20.63 -11.77 12.29
C GLY A 314 21.19 -10.35 12.56
N ARG A 315 21.11 -9.43 11.59
CA ARG A 315 21.44 -8.00 11.77
C ARG A 315 20.22 -7.09 11.80
N GLU A 316 19.01 -7.62 11.93
CA GLU A 316 17.75 -6.84 11.96
C GLU A 316 17.75 -5.81 13.10
N LYS A 317 18.29 -6.20 14.26
CA LYS A 317 18.46 -5.29 15.40
C LYS A 317 19.46 -4.16 15.10
N ALA A 318 20.49 -4.45 14.32
CA ALA A 318 21.49 -3.45 13.92
C ALA A 318 20.89 -2.47 12.89
N ALA A 319 20.08 -2.95 11.94
CA ALA A 319 19.34 -2.12 11.00
C ALA A 319 18.36 -1.19 11.74
N ASN A 320 17.61 -1.73 12.71
CA ASN A 320 16.70 -0.95 13.55
C ASN A 320 17.45 0.17 14.29
N ILE A 321 18.60 -0.15 14.92
CA ILE A 321 19.44 0.84 15.61
C ILE A 321 19.94 1.91 14.63
N ALA A 322 20.43 1.53 13.44
CA ALA A 322 20.94 2.47 12.44
C ALA A 322 19.86 3.46 11.99
N VAL A 323 18.67 2.97 11.64
CA VAL A 323 17.54 3.81 11.23
C VAL A 323 17.06 4.70 12.39
N PHE A 324 16.93 4.15 13.59
CA PHE A 324 16.52 4.93 14.76
C PHE A 324 17.49 6.08 15.04
N ARG A 325 18.80 5.83 15.01
CA ARG A 325 19.83 6.87 15.22
C ARG A 325 19.82 7.90 14.11
N TYR A 326 19.59 7.48 12.86
CA TYR A 326 19.43 8.39 11.75
C TYR A 326 18.23 9.33 11.93
N LEU A 327 17.05 8.79 12.28
CA LEU A 327 15.86 9.60 12.53
C LEU A 327 16.04 10.56 13.73
N GLN A 328 16.75 10.14 14.78
CA GLN A 328 17.12 11.02 15.88
C GLN A 328 18.04 12.17 15.41
N ALA A 329 19.03 11.88 14.58
CA ALA A 329 19.92 12.92 14.04
C ALA A 329 19.17 13.90 13.12
N LEU A 330 18.17 13.42 12.36
CA LEU A 330 17.27 14.29 11.59
C LEU A 330 16.43 15.19 12.50
N VAL A 331 16.02 14.72 13.69
CA VAL A 331 15.37 15.57 14.70
C VAL A 331 16.32 16.65 15.21
N GLU A 332 17.56 16.29 15.55
CA GLU A 332 18.57 17.25 16.03
C GLU A 332 18.87 18.34 15.00
N ARG A 333 18.79 18.01 13.71
CA ARG A 333 18.96 18.94 12.59
C ARG A 333 17.67 19.69 12.20
N GLY A 334 16.55 19.43 12.88
CA GLY A 334 15.27 20.09 12.64
C GLY A 334 14.54 19.62 11.37
N ALA A 335 14.99 18.53 10.73
CA ALA A 335 14.32 17.91 9.59
C ALA A 335 13.13 17.04 10.01
N LEU A 336 13.06 16.65 11.29
CA LEU A 336 11.95 15.92 11.90
C LEU A 336 11.61 16.51 13.27
N VAL A 337 10.37 16.31 13.71
CA VAL A 337 9.90 16.65 15.06
C VAL A 337 9.42 15.37 15.76
N PRO A 338 9.89 15.04 16.96
CA PRO A 338 9.51 13.80 17.64
C PRO A 338 8.04 13.88 18.09
N LEU A 339 7.27 12.83 17.82
CA LEU A 339 5.90 12.66 18.28
C LEU A 339 5.93 11.70 19.48
N ILE A 340 6.08 12.24 20.70
CA ILE A 340 6.27 11.44 21.91
C ILE A 340 4.93 10.84 22.35
N GLU A 341 4.63 9.62 21.90
CA GLU A 341 3.52 8.81 22.45
C GLU A 341 3.91 7.36 22.75
N ASN A 342 5.04 6.82 22.22
CA ASN A 342 5.51 5.49 22.58
C ASN A 342 7.04 5.33 22.40
N ILE A 343 7.76 4.83 23.41
CA ILE A 343 9.22 4.63 23.38
C ILE A 343 9.59 3.45 22.49
N GLU A 344 8.69 2.46 22.36
CA GLU A 344 8.96 1.23 21.62
C GLU A 344 8.85 1.39 20.09
N THR A 345 8.04 2.34 19.62
CA THR A 345 7.81 2.63 18.20
C THR A 345 7.77 4.15 17.99
N PRO A 346 8.92 4.81 17.91
CA PRO A 346 8.98 6.26 17.79
C PRO A 346 8.43 6.70 16.42
N SER A 347 7.49 7.64 16.47
CA SER A 347 6.98 8.37 15.31
C SER A 347 7.54 9.79 15.29
N TYR A 348 7.66 10.32 14.09
CA TYR A 348 8.19 11.65 13.82
C TYR A 348 7.25 12.39 12.86
N LEU A 349 7.24 13.71 12.92
CA LEU A 349 6.56 14.56 11.96
C LEU A 349 7.60 15.26 11.10
N VAL A 350 7.36 15.30 9.79
CA VAL A 350 8.11 16.19 8.91
C VAL A 350 7.54 17.61 9.09
N PRO A 351 8.34 18.58 9.57
CA PRO A 351 7.89 19.95 9.65
C PRO A 351 7.66 20.46 8.23
N ALA A 352 6.44 20.92 7.94
CA ALA A 352 6.16 21.58 6.68
C ALA A 352 7.15 22.73 6.52
N ARG A 353 7.92 22.77 5.42
CA ARG A 353 8.77 23.94 5.14
C ARG A 353 7.84 25.14 5.09
N GLY A 354 8.10 26.10 5.97
CA GLY A 354 7.31 27.32 6.01
C GLY A 354 7.28 27.97 4.63
N THR A 355 6.12 27.94 3.97
CA THR A 355 5.61 29.19 3.42
C THR A 355 5.78 30.25 4.50
N PRO A 356 6.35 31.44 4.17
CA PRO A 356 6.67 32.45 5.16
C PRO A 356 5.47 32.66 6.08
N ALA A 357 5.74 32.62 7.39
CA ALA A 357 4.78 32.74 8.49
C ALA A 357 3.53 33.56 8.10
N GLY A 358 2.45 32.87 7.71
CA GLY A 358 1.31 33.58 7.14
C GLY A 358 0.06 32.75 6.79
N ALA A 359 0.15 31.43 6.59
CA ALA A 359 -1.00 30.62 6.19
C ALA A 359 -1.31 29.52 7.21
N ASN A 360 -2.54 29.51 7.72
CA ASN A 360 -3.16 28.54 8.63
C ASN A 360 -2.96 28.77 10.15
N ASP A 361 -3.09 30.01 10.63
CA ASP A 361 -3.38 30.28 12.05
C ASP A 361 -4.88 30.08 12.28
N LEU A 362 -5.38 28.84 12.19
CA LEU A 362 -6.79 28.56 12.49
C LEU A 362 -7.02 28.64 14.00
N THR A 363 -7.99 29.46 14.40
CA THR A 363 -8.36 29.69 15.80
C THR A 363 -9.78 29.18 16.06
N TRP A 364 -10.04 28.76 17.30
CA TRP A 364 -11.39 28.44 17.73
C TRP A 364 -12.30 29.65 17.60
N VAL A 365 -13.54 29.43 17.15
CA VAL A 365 -14.58 30.46 17.23
C VAL A 365 -14.97 30.64 18.70
N ALA A 366 -14.98 31.89 19.17
CA ALA A 366 -15.43 32.20 20.52
C ALA A 366 -16.90 31.81 20.68
N ASN A 367 -17.22 31.01 21.71
CA ASN A 367 -18.56 30.47 21.97
C ASN A 367 -19.11 29.59 20.84
N ALA A 368 -18.26 28.86 20.12
CA ALA A 368 -18.69 27.85 19.17
C ALA A 368 -19.61 26.84 19.86
N THR A 369 -20.74 26.52 19.25
CA THR A 369 -21.65 25.48 19.72
C THR A 369 -21.83 24.41 18.65
N LEU A 370 -21.81 23.14 19.07
CA LEU A 370 -22.06 22.00 18.21
C LEU A 370 -23.34 21.31 18.69
N SER A 371 -24.41 21.38 17.90
CA SER A 371 -25.65 20.65 18.21
C SER A 371 -25.59 19.20 17.69
N ALA A 372 -26.34 18.30 18.32
CA ALA A 372 -26.45 16.91 17.88
C ALA A 372 -26.97 16.77 16.44
N SER A 373 -27.84 17.68 16.00
CA SER A 373 -28.35 17.72 14.63
C SER A 373 -27.26 18.15 13.63
N GLN A 374 -26.47 19.18 13.95
CA GLN A 374 -25.32 19.59 13.12
C GLN A 374 -24.28 18.48 13.02
N LEU A 375 -23.89 17.88 14.16
CA LEU A 375 -22.94 16.78 14.19
C LEU A 375 -23.40 15.63 13.29
N ARG A 376 -24.68 15.23 13.35
CA ARG A 376 -25.23 14.17 12.51
C ARG A 376 -25.18 14.51 11.02
N VAL A 377 -25.62 15.72 10.63
CA VAL A 377 -25.65 16.13 9.21
C VAL A 377 -24.24 16.25 8.63
N LEU A 378 -23.35 16.93 9.33
CA LEU A 378 -21.98 17.18 8.87
C LEU A 378 -21.13 15.92 8.88
N SER A 379 -21.34 15.00 9.82
CA SER A 379 -20.66 13.70 9.81
C SER A 379 -21.03 12.87 8.59
N VAL A 380 -22.32 12.85 8.21
CA VAL A 380 -22.77 12.14 7.00
C VAL A 380 -22.18 12.79 5.74
N GLN A 381 -22.16 14.12 5.67
CA GLN A 381 -21.58 14.85 4.53
C GLN A 381 -20.07 14.63 4.40
N ALA A 382 -19.35 14.55 5.52
CA ALA A 382 -17.92 14.28 5.57
C ALA A 382 -17.56 12.79 5.44
N GLY A 383 -18.56 11.90 5.36
CA GLY A 383 -18.36 10.44 5.28
C GLY A 383 -17.89 9.79 6.59
N PHE A 384 -18.10 10.44 7.72
CA PHE A 384 -17.71 9.94 9.04
C PHE A 384 -18.77 9.03 9.65
N LYS A 385 -18.29 7.89 10.18
CA LYS A 385 -19.04 7.07 11.12
C LYS A 385 -18.57 7.45 12.52
N VAL A 386 -19.25 8.40 13.16
CA VAL A 386 -18.90 8.84 14.53
C VAL A 386 -19.39 7.79 15.53
N PRO A 387 -18.49 7.16 16.31
CA PRO A 387 -18.88 6.22 17.37
C PRO A 387 -19.76 6.91 18.42
N ILE A 388 -20.69 6.17 19.04
CA ILE A 388 -21.66 6.76 19.97
C ILE A 388 -20.98 7.34 21.21
N GLU A 389 -19.86 6.75 21.62
CA GLU A 389 -19.01 7.20 22.72
C GLU A 389 -18.36 8.56 22.42
N LEU A 390 -18.11 8.84 21.14
CA LEU A 390 -17.52 10.09 20.65
C LEU A 390 -18.53 11.19 20.41
N VAL A 391 -19.81 10.84 20.20
CA VAL A 391 -20.88 11.82 20.03
C VAL A 391 -20.99 12.68 21.28
N GLN A 392 -21.04 12.07 22.47
CA GLN A 392 -21.17 12.81 23.71
C GLN A 392 -19.92 13.66 23.99
N GLU A 393 -18.73 13.10 23.81
CA GLU A 393 -17.47 13.83 23.99
C GLU A 393 -17.37 15.07 23.08
N LEU A 394 -17.78 14.95 21.81
CA LEU A 394 -17.78 16.07 20.86
C LEU A 394 -18.78 17.15 21.24
N LEU A 395 -19.99 16.78 21.66
CA LEU A 395 -20.99 17.75 22.08
C LEU A 395 -20.54 18.49 23.34
N GLU A 396 -19.99 17.78 24.33
CA GLU A 396 -19.44 18.37 25.56
C GLU A 396 -18.22 19.26 25.30
N SER A 397 -17.36 18.89 24.34
CA SER A 397 -16.18 19.67 23.94
C SER A 397 -16.51 21.05 23.36
N PHE A 398 -17.76 21.28 22.95
CA PHE A 398 -18.25 22.50 22.33
C PHE A 398 -19.53 23.04 23.02
N ASP A 399 -19.85 22.57 24.23
CA ASP A 399 -20.96 23.10 25.03
C ASP A 399 -20.45 24.27 25.90
N ASN A 400 -20.54 25.48 25.37
CA ASN A 400 -20.12 26.76 25.98
C ASN A 400 -18.61 26.94 26.21
N CYS A 401 -17.77 25.98 25.87
CA CYS A 401 -16.31 26.09 25.87
C CYS A 401 -15.76 25.43 24.59
N HIS A 402 -14.61 25.89 24.08
CA HIS A 402 -13.86 25.16 23.06
C HIS A 402 -12.71 24.38 23.73
N PRO A 403 -12.14 23.37 23.06
CA PRO A 403 -10.98 22.64 23.60
C PRO A 403 -9.80 23.57 23.92
N HIS A 404 -9.06 23.28 25.00
CA HIS A 404 -7.87 24.04 25.39
C HIS A 404 -6.66 23.81 24.47
N SER A 405 -6.67 22.74 23.68
CA SER A 405 -5.63 22.45 22.70
C SER A 405 -5.77 23.32 21.44
N PRO A 406 -4.65 23.70 20.78
CA PRO A 406 -4.68 24.34 19.47
C PRO A 406 -5.51 23.52 18.46
N VAL A 407 -6.15 24.20 17.50
CA VAL A 407 -7.00 23.58 16.47
C VAL A 407 -6.29 22.43 15.76
N SER A 408 -5.03 22.64 15.36
CA SER A 408 -4.22 21.61 14.69
C SER A 408 -4.04 20.35 15.53
N LYS A 409 -3.75 20.50 16.82
CA LYS A 409 -3.59 19.38 17.75
C LYS A 409 -4.91 18.63 17.97
N TYR A 410 -6.00 19.37 18.13
CA TYR A 410 -7.33 18.77 18.30
C TYR A 410 -7.78 18.00 17.06
N ALA A 411 -7.58 18.56 15.87
CA ALA A 411 -7.98 17.92 14.62
C ALA A 411 -7.23 16.60 14.36
N VAL A 412 -5.94 16.52 14.72
CA VAL A 412 -5.17 15.26 14.64
C VAL A 412 -5.72 14.22 15.61
N MET A 413 -6.01 14.62 16.85
CA MET A 413 -6.60 13.73 17.86
C MET A 413 -7.98 13.20 17.42
N LEU A 414 -8.84 14.09 16.92
CA LEU A 414 -10.17 13.72 16.42
C LEU A 414 -10.11 12.85 15.16
N ALA A 415 -9.17 13.11 14.25
CA ALA A 415 -8.91 12.29 13.07
C ALA A 415 -8.61 10.81 13.42
N ARG A 416 -7.81 10.58 14.46
CA ARG A 416 -7.52 9.24 14.96
C ARG A 416 -8.74 8.55 15.52
N LYS A 417 -9.51 9.25 16.35
CA LYS A 417 -10.74 8.75 16.98
C LYS A 417 -11.83 8.42 15.96
N LEU A 418 -11.88 9.15 14.84
CA LEU A 418 -12.82 8.92 13.75
C LEU A 418 -12.28 7.99 12.64
N HIS A 419 -11.03 7.52 12.76
CA HIS A 419 -10.30 6.81 11.70
C HIS A 419 -10.40 7.50 10.34
N ALA A 420 -10.26 8.83 10.34
CA ALA A 420 -10.45 9.69 9.18
C ALA A 420 -9.21 10.55 8.91
N PRO A 421 -8.96 10.97 7.65
CA PRO A 421 -7.87 11.89 7.34
C PRO A 421 -8.03 13.24 8.05
N SER A 422 -6.94 13.80 8.58
CA SER A 422 -6.97 15.10 9.29
C SER A 422 -7.53 16.24 8.44
N ARG A 423 -7.33 16.22 7.11
CA ARG A 423 -7.94 17.17 6.18
C ARG A 423 -9.46 17.17 6.22
N SER A 424 -10.07 15.99 6.33
CA SER A 424 -11.52 15.83 6.37
C SER A 424 -12.06 16.32 7.71
N VAL A 425 -11.33 16.06 8.80
CA VAL A 425 -11.69 16.57 10.13
C VAL A 425 -11.59 18.09 10.19
N MET A 426 -10.56 18.68 9.57
CA MET A 426 -10.42 20.13 9.48
C MET A 426 -11.54 20.76 8.64
N ALA A 427 -11.92 20.13 7.53
CA ALA A 427 -13.08 20.56 6.75
C ALA A 427 -14.36 20.49 7.58
N PHE A 428 -14.58 19.38 8.29
CA PHE A 428 -15.71 19.22 9.20
C PHE A 428 -15.76 20.28 10.30
N LEU A 429 -14.64 20.57 10.97
CA LEU A 429 -14.59 21.61 12.02
C LEU A 429 -14.90 23.00 11.45
N ARG A 430 -14.46 23.28 10.22
CA ARG A 430 -14.74 24.55 9.53
C ARG A 430 -16.20 24.63 9.11
N ASP A 431 -16.75 23.58 8.53
CA ASP A 431 -18.15 23.50 8.07
C ASP A 431 -19.13 23.52 9.25
N ALA A 432 -18.70 23.01 10.41
CA ALA A 432 -19.40 23.12 11.68
C ALA A 432 -19.33 24.52 12.31
N GLY A 433 -18.56 25.45 11.72
CA GLY A 433 -18.37 26.80 12.25
C GLY A 433 -17.59 26.83 13.56
N LEU A 434 -16.81 25.79 13.87
CA LEU A 434 -16.05 25.67 15.12
C LEU A 434 -14.69 26.36 15.03
N VAL A 435 -14.15 26.50 13.82
CA VAL A 435 -12.83 27.11 13.56
C VAL A 435 -12.93 28.16 12.47
N VAL A 436 -12.15 29.24 12.63
CA VAL A 436 -12.01 30.33 11.66
C VAL A 436 -10.54 30.59 11.38
N GLU A 437 -10.25 31.15 10.21
CA GLU A 437 -8.92 31.68 9.92
C GLU A 437 -8.67 32.89 10.84
N GLY A 438 -7.67 32.76 11.70
CA GLY A 438 -7.27 33.81 12.62
C GLY A 438 -6.74 35.03 11.88
N PRO A 439 -6.75 36.22 12.50
CA PRO A 439 -6.17 37.41 11.90
C PRO A 439 -4.69 37.15 11.62
N SER A 440 -4.28 37.35 10.36
CA SER A 440 -2.90 37.21 9.94
C SER A 440 -1.98 37.93 10.93
N ARG A 441 -0.99 37.23 11.51
CA ARG A 441 -0.04 37.82 12.46
C ARG A 441 0.69 39.05 11.92
N LEU A 442 0.77 39.19 10.59
CA LEU A 442 1.28 40.38 9.91
C LEU A 442 0.40 41.63 10.14
N ALA A 443 -0.92 41.48 10.24
CA ALA A 443 -1.84 42.58 10.54
C ALA A 443 -1.80 43.01 12.02
N ALA A 444 -1.64 42.04 12.94
CA ALA A 444 -1.56 42.32 14.37
C ALA A 444 -0.22 42.96 14.78
N ALA A 445 0.89 42.60 14.11
CA ALA A 445 2.19 43.25 14.31
C ALA A 445 2.21 44.68 13.74
N ALA A 446 1.55 44.92 12.60
CA ALA A 446 1.41 46.26 12.03
C ALA A 446 0.53 47.19 12.92
N GLN A 447 -0.52 46.67 13.55
CA GLN A 447 -1.34 47.45 14.49
C GLN A 447 -0.63 47.78 15.80
N LYS A 448 0.22 46.89 16.33
CA LYS A 448 1.03 47.18 17.52
C LYS A 448 2.21 48.13 17.28
N ALA A 449 2.63 48.30 16.02
CA ALA A 449 3.65 49.28 15.66
C ALA A 449 3.08 50.69 15.38
N LEU A 450 1.74 50.81 15.34
CA LEU A 450 1.02 52.06 15.05
C LEU A 450 0.33 52.68 16.28
N PHE A 451 0.47 52.08 17.48
CA PHE A 451 -0.05 52.61 18.74
C PHE A 451 1.01 52.63 19.84
#